data_AF-A0A919EID5-F1
#
_entry.id   AF-A0A919EID5-F1
#
_cell.length_a   1.000
_cell.length_b   1.000
_cell.length_c   1.000
_cell.angle_alpha   90.00
_cell.angle_beta   90.00
_cell.angle_gamma   90.00
#
_symmetry.space_group_name_H-M   'P 1'
#
loop_
_entity.id
_entity.type
_entity.pdbx_description
1 polymer ?
#
loop_
_entity_poly.entity_id
_entity_poly.type
_entity_poly.pdbx_seq_one_letter_code
_entity_poly.pdbx_strand_id
1 'polypeptide(L)'
;MSFFKSLILAIIATLIITYALGTSLIELFDIDVYMGDELIEPLKAISISALVVVVLMLVAVAIVLSVFGSIIFIGVLIFGAIIFAMVGAFWPIFLIAGVIWLCTGNKKTVHQG
;
A
#
# COMPACT_ATOMS: atom_id res chain seq x y z
N MET A 1 -31.21 -24.96 14.74
CA MET A 1 -31.17 -23.48 14.62
C MET A 1 -30.55 -23.16 13.28
N SER A 2 -31.25 -22.46 12.38
CA SER A 2 -30.64 -22.03 11.12
C SER A 2 -29.63 -20.92 11.40
N PHE A 3 -28.44 -20.99 10.78
CA PHE A 3 -27.39 -19.97 10.86
C PHE A 3 -27.93 -18.54 10.71
N PHE A 4 -28.89 -18.36 9.80
CA PHE A 4 -29.53 -17.07 9.53
C PHE A 4 -30.30 -16.49 10.74
N LYS A 5 -30.97 -17.35 11.52
CA LYS A 5 -31.68 -16.94 12.74
C LYS A 5 -30.70 -16.47 13.82
N SER A 6 -29.55 -17.13 13.93
CA SER A 6 -28.49 -16.74 14.86
C SER A 6 -27.81 -15.44 14.43
N LEU A 7 -27.60 -15.25 13.12
CA LEU A 7 -26.99 -14.05 12.56
C LEU A 7 -27.84 -12.81 12.83
N ILE A 8 -29.15 -12.87 12.56
CA ILE A 8 -30.06 -11.76 12.82
C ILE A 8 -30.11 -11.42 14.31
N LEU A 9 -30.19 -12.44 15.18
CA LEU A 9 -30.20 -12.23 16.63
C LEU A 9 -28.90 -11.56 17.11
N ALA A 10 -27.75 -11.99 16.57
CA ALA A 10 -26.46 -11.41 16.90
C ALA A 10 -26.37 -9.93 16.48
N ILE A 11 -26.81 -9.58 15.26
CA ILE A 11 -26.82 -8.19 14.77
C ILE A 11 -27.73 -7.30 15.63
N ILE A 12 -28.92 -7.79 16.00
CA ILE A 12 -29.84 -7.03 16.86
C ILE A 12 -29.24 -6.85 18.26
N ALA A 13 -28.67 -7.91 18.83
CA ALA A 13 -28.04 -7.85 20.14
C ALA A 13 -26.87 -6.86 20.17
N THR A 14 -26.01 -6.86 19.15
CA THR A 14 -24.89 -5.91 19.08
C THR A 14 -25.38 -4.48 18.90
N LEU A 15 -26.41 -4.23 18.09
CA LEU A 15 -26.98 -2.88 17.95
C LEU A 15 -27.58 -2.36 19.27
N ILE A 16 -28.33 -3.20 19.99
CA ILE A 16 -28.89 -2.84 21.30
C ILE A 16 -27.77 -2.54 22.30
N ILE A 17 -26.74 -3.39 22.36
CA ILE A 17 -25.60 -3.21 23.26
C ILE A 17 -24.82 -1.93 22.91
N THR A 18 -24.50 -1.71 21.63
CA THR A 18 -23.78 -0.51 21.18
C THR A 18 -24.56 0.76 21.48
N TYR A 19 -25.89 0.75 21.29
CA TYR A 19 -26.71 1.91 21.61
C TYR A 19 -26.77 2.16 23.12
N ALA A 20 -27.15 1.16 23.92
CA ALA A 20 -27.30 1.31 25.37
C ALA A 20 -25.98 1.65 26.06
N LEU A 21 -24.88 1.02 25.64
CA LEU A 21 -23.55 1.33 26.15
C LEU A 21 -23.06 2.69 25.63
N GLY A 22 -23.32 3.01 24.36
CA GLY A 22 -22.98 4.28 23.74
C GLY A 22 -23.59 5.45 24.48
N THR A 23 -24.91 5.44 24.73
CA THR A 23 -25.60 6.48 25.49
C THR A 23 -25.08 6.58 26.92
N SER A 24 -24.89 5.44 27.59
CA SER A 24 -24.41 5.42 28.99
C SER A 24 -23.00 6.00 29.13
N LEU A 25 -22.12 5.77 28.16
CA LEU A 25 -20.77 6.35 28.15
C LEU A 25 -20.80 7.84 27.83
N ILE A 26 -21.61 8.26 26.84
CA ILE A 26 -21.78 9.67 26.47
C ILE A 26 -22.27 10.49 27.68
N GLU A 27 -23.24 9.96 28.42
CA GLU A 27 -23.78 10.55 29.66
C GLU A 27 -22.75 10.54 30.81
N LEU A 28 -21.99 9.45 30.98
CA LEU A 28 -20.93 9.37 32.00
C LEU A 28 -19.78 10.36 31.76
N PHE A 29 -19.44 10.61 30.50
CA PHE A 29 -18.37 11.53 30.11
C PHE A 29 -18.88 12.97 29.91
N ASP A 30 -20.18 13.24 30.08
CA ASP A 30 -20.81 14.55 29.88
C ASP A 30 -20.52 15.13 28.47
N ILE A 31 -20.50 14.26 27.45
CA ILE A 31 -20.17 14.63 26.06
C ILE A 31 -21.46 14.78 25.27
N ASP A 32 -22.01 15.98 25.20
CA ASP A 32 -23.15 16.23 24.32
C ASP A 32 -22.71 16.64 22.91
N VAL A 33 -23.18 15.90 21.90
CA VAL A 33 -22.93 16.19 20.48
C VAL A 33 -24.16 16.87 19.87
N TYR A 34 -24.14 18.20 19.83
CA TYR A 34 -25.17 19.02 19.20
C TYR A 34 -24.83 19.32 17.74
N MET A 35 -25.84 19.32 16.86
CA MET A 35 -25.73 19.86 15.51
C MET A 35 -26.75 20.98 15.35
N GLY A 36 -26.34 22.22 15.64
CA GLY A 36 -27.27 23.33 15.81
C GLY A 36 -28.00 23.24 17.15
N ASP A 37 -29.33 23.40 17.13
CA ASP A 37 -30.20 23.33 18.32
C ASP A 37 -30.79 21.93 18.59
N GLU A 38 -30.38 20.90 17.83
CA GLU A 38 -30.93 19.54 17.98
C GLU A 38 -29.86 18.55 18.47
N LEU A 39 -30.23 17.77 19.48
CA LEU A 39 -29.46 16.62 19.97
C LEU A 39 -29.41 15.56 18.88
N ILE A 40 -28.21 15.27 18.36
CA ILE A 40 -28.06 14.22 17.36
C ILE A 40 -28.17 12.86 18.03
N GLU A 41 -29.02 11.99 17.48
CA GLU A 41 -29.10 10.60 17.92
C GLU A 41 -27.70 9.97 17.98
N PRO A 42 -27.32 9.28 19.07
CA PRO A 42 -25.99 8.69 19.26
C PRO A 42 -25.55 7.83 18.07
N LEU A 43 -26.48 7.10 17.47
CA LEU A 43 -26.20 6.22 16.33
C LEU A 43 -25.81 7.02 15.07
N LYS A 44 -26.44 8.17 14.85
CA LYS A 44 -26.12 9.08 13.73
C LYS A 44 -24.76 9.74 13.95
N ALA A 45 -24.45 10.17 15.17
CA ALA A 45 -23.13 10.71 15.51
C ALA A 45 -22.00 9.68 15.32
N ILE A 46 -22.21 8.44 15.78
CA ILE A 46 -21.25 7.33 15.65
C ILE A 46 -21.03 6.99 14.17
N SER A 47 -22.09 6.92 13.36
CA SER A 47 -21.97 6.56 11.94
C SER A 47 -21.19 7.61 11.12
N ILE A 48 -21.43 8.90 11.35
CA ILE A 48 -20.68 9.98 10.69
C ILE A 48 -19.22 9.96 11.15
N SER A 49 -18.98 9.78 12.45
CA SER A 49 -17.63 9.70 13.00
C SER A 49 -16.86 8.50 12.44
N ALA A 50 -17.50 7.34 12.31
CA ALA A 50 -16.91 6.16 11.70
C ALA A 50 -16.50 6.41 10.24
N LEU A 51 -17.35 7.08 9.45
CA LEU A 51 -17.04 7.43 8.07
C LEU A 51 -15.82 8.37 7.98
N VAL A 52 -15.76 9.39 8.84
CA VAL A 52 -14.61 10.31 8.91
C VAL A 52 -13.33 9.54 9.26
N VAL A 53 -13.37 8.66 10.25
CA VAL A 53 -12.21 7.85 10.66
C VAL A 53 -11.74 6.95 9.52
N VAL A 54 -12.64 6.32 8.77
CA VAL A 54 -12.28 5.48 7.62
C VAL A 54 -11.57 6.30 6.54
N VAL A 55 -12.07 7.49 6.22
CA VAL A 55 -11.42 8.39 5.25
C VAL A 55 -10.02 8.79 5.74
N LEU A 56 -9.90 9.18 7.01
CA LEU A 56 -8.60 9.52 7.61
C LEU A 56 -7.63 8.33 7.61
N MET A 57 -8.13 7.11 7.82
CA MET A 57 -7.33 5.89 7.75
C MET A 57 -6.80 5.65 6.33
N LEU A 58 -7.62 5.84 5.30
CA LEU A 58 -7.17 5.71 3.91
C LEU A 58 -6.11 6.76 3.57
N VAL A 59 -6.27 8.00 4.05
CA VAL A 59 -5.25 9.05 3.89
C VAL A 59 -3.96 8.65 4.59
N ALA A 60 -4.01 8.15 5.82
CA ALA A 60 -2.84 7.70 6.55
C ALA A 60 -2.11 6.56 5.81
N VAL A 61 -2.84 5.55 5.32
CA VAL A 61 -2.27 4.46 4.51
C VAL A 61 -1.62 5.00 3.24
N ALA A 62 -2.28 5.92 2.53
CA ALA A 62 -1.71 6.54 1.34
C ALA A 62 -0.41 7.30 1.64
N ILE A 63 -0.36 8.05 2.73
CA ILE A 63 0.85 8.78 3.16
C ILE A 63 1.97 7.80 3.50
N VAL A 64 1.69 6.78 4.31
CA VAL A 64 2.68 5.75 4.70
C VAL A 64 3.23 5.07 3.45
N LEU A 65 2.35 4.57 2.56
CA LEU A 65 2.79 3.94 1.32
C LEU A 65 3.56 4.89 0.41
N SER A 66 3.20 6.17 0.35
CA SER A 66 3.90 7.18 -0.44
C SER A 66 5.31 7.44 0.08
N VAL A 67 5.47 7.66 1.39
CA VAL A 67 6.77 7.95 2.02
C VAL A 67 7.70 6.74 1.92
N PHE A 68 7.24 5.57 2.38
CA PHE A 68 8.05 4.36 2.34
C PHE A 68 8.29 3.86 0.91
N GLY A 69 7.27 3.96 0.05
CA GLY A 69 7.38 3.61 -1.36
C GLY A 69 8.43 4.45 -2.08
N SER A 70 8.47 5.76 -1.83
CA SER A 70 9.47 6.65 -2.44
C SER A 70 10.90 6.32 -1.99
N ILE A 71 11.10 6.02 -0.71
CA ILE A 71 12.43 5.66 -0.18
C ILE A 71 12.94 4.38 -0.84
N ILE A 72 12.11 3.34 -0.89
CA ILE A 72 12.46 2.06 -1.52
C ILE A 72 12.68 2.25 -3.02
N PHE A 73 11.82 3.04 -3.67
CA PHE A 73 11.93 3.33 -5.09
C PHE A 73 13.25 4.01 -5.45
N ILE A 74 13.68 5.00 -4.67
CA ILE A 74 14.98 5.66 -4.84
C ILE A 74 16.12 4.67 -4.62
N GLY A 75 16.03 3.82 -3.59
CA GLY A 75 17.04 2.81 -3.31
C GLY A 75 17.22 1.83 -4.48
N VAL A 76 16.11 1.32 -5.02
CA VAL A 76 16.11 0.43 -6.19
C VAL A 76 16.61 1.14 -7.44
N LEU A 77 16.25 2.41 -7.64
CA LEU A 77 16.73 3.22 -8.77
C LEU A 77 18.25 3.35 -8.77
N ILE A 78 18.85 3.70 -7.62
CA ILE A 78 20.30 3.84 -7.49
C ILE A 78 20.98 2.49 -7.75
N PHE A 79 20.49 1.43 -7.11
CA PHE A 79 21.08 0.11 -7.25
C PHE A 79 20.95 -0.41 -8.70
N GLY A 80 19.78 -0.24 -9.32
CA GLY A 80 19.54 -0.57 -10.71
C GLY A 80 20.47 0.20 -11.65
N ALA A 81 20.63 1.51 -11.44
CA ALA A 81 21.52 2.34 -12.24
C ALA A 81 22.98 1.85 -12.19
N ILE A 82 23.48 1.45 -11.01
CA ILE A 82 24.83 0.90 -10.86
C ILE A 82 24.97 -0.41 -11.65
N ILE A 83 24.00 -1.32 -11.53
CA ILE A 83 24.03 -2.59 -12.28
C ILE A 83 24.04 -2.33 -13.79
N PHE A 84 23.14 -1.47 -14.29
CA PHE A 84 23.08 -1.14 -15.71
C PHE A 84 24.37 -0.47 -16.19
N ALA A 85 24.99 0.39 -15.38
CA ALA A 85 26.28 0.99 -15.69
C ALA A 85 27.40 -0.05 -15.77
N MET A 86 27.45 -1.02 -14.83
CA MET A 86 28.46 -2.09 -14.85
C MET A 86 28.29 -3.01 -16.06
N VAL A 87 27.05 -3.40 -16.39
CA VAL A 87 26.75 -4.20 -17.59
C VAL A 87 27.12 -3.43 -18.86
N GLY A 88 26.75 -2.15 -18.95
CA GLY A 88 27.09 -1.28 -20.08
C GLY A 88 28.59 -1.07 -20.26
N ALA A 89 29.33 -0.90 -19.17
CA ALA A 89 30.79 -0.72 -19.20
C ALA A 89 31.55 -2.00 -19.60
N PHE A 90 30.95 -3.17 -19.39
CA PHE A 90 31.56 -4.45 -19.75
C PHE A 90 31.36 -4.83 -21.24
N TRP A 91 30.29 -4.33 -21.87
CA TRP A 91 29.97 -4.61 -23.27
C TRP A 91 31.09 -4.33 -24.30
N PRO A 92 31.87 -3.24 -24.20
CA PRO A 92 32.98 -2.96 -25.11
C PRO A 92 34.03 -4.07 -25.14
N ILE A 93 34.24 -4.79 -24.04
CA ILE A 93 35.24 -5.85 -23.93
C ILE A 93 34.83 -7.05 -24.79
N PHE A 94 33.56 -7.46 -24.73
CA PHE A 94 33.03 -8.52 -25.59
C PHE A 94 33.04 -8.12 -27.07
N LEU A 95 32.72 -6.85 -27.39
CA LEU A 95 32.80 -6.35 -28.75
C LEU A 95 34.24 -6.41 -29.29
N ILE A 96 35.22 -5.94 -28.52
CA ILE A 96 36.63 -5.95 -28.93
C ILE A 96 37.12 -7.40 -29.11
N ALA A 97 36.79 -8.31 -28.18
CA ALA A 97 37.14 -9.73 -28.32
C ALA A 97 36.52 -10.36 -29.58
N GLY A 98 35.27 -10.02 -29.90
CA GLY A 98 34.60 -10.44 -31.13
C GLY A 98 35.29 -9.93 -32.39
N VAL A 99 35.68 -8.65 -32.42
CA VAL A 99 36.43 -8.06 -33.55
C VAL A 99 37.79 -8.74 -33.73
N ILE A 100 38.52 -8.98 -32.64
CA ILE A 100 39.81 -9.69 -32.70
C ILE A 100 39.61 -11.11 -33.24
N TRP A 101 38.60 -11.85 -32.76
CA TRP A 101 38.30 -13.19 -33.25
C TRP A 101 37.92 -13.19 -34.74
N LEU A 102 37.10 -12.24 -35.19
CA LEU A 102 36.70 -12.10 -36.60
C LEU A 102 37.89 -11.79 -37.51
N CYS A 103 38.76 -10.86 -37.10
CA CYS A 103 39.97 -10.49 -37.84
C CYS A 103 41.04 -11.60 -37.85
N THR A 104 41.11 -12.41 -36.80
CA THR A 104 42.12 -13.49 -36.67
C THR A 104 41.64 -14.79 -37.33
N GLY A 105 40.33 -15.05 -37.36
CA GLY A 105 39.73 -16.20 -38.03
C GLY A 105 39.98 -16.24 -39.54
N ASN A 106 40.13 -15.06 -40.18
CA ASN A 106 40.34 -14.97 -41.63
C ASN A 106 41.79 -15.23 -42.09
N LYS A 107 42.74 -15.44 -41.17
CA LYS A 107 44.16 -15.67 -41.51
C LYS A 107 44.57 -17.15 -41.57
N LYS A 108 43.65 -18.09 -41.31
CA LYS A 108 43.95 -19.54 -41.27
C LYS A 108 43.75 -20.27 -42.62
N THR A 109 43.47 -19.57 -43.71
CA THR A 109 43.16 -20.19 -45.02
C THR A 109 44.16 -19.88 -46.15
N VAL A 110 45.37 -19.37 -45.85
CA VAL A 110 46.41 -19.11 -46.88
C VAL A 110 47.75 -19.74 -46.49
N HIS A 111 47.77 -21.06 -46.32
CA HIS A 111 49.01 -21.86 -46.35
C HIS A 111 48.71 -23.32 -46.74
N GLN A 112 48.06 -23.48 -47.89
CA GLN A 112 48.21 -24.66 -48.74
C GLN A 112 48.21 -24.19 -50.20
N GLY A 113 49.35 -24.37 -50.86
CA GLY A 113 49.66 -23.88 -52.20
C GLY A 113 51.16 -23.71 -52.34
#